data_AF-A0A968UGK9-F1
#
_entry.id   AF-A0A968UGK9-F1
#
_cell.length_a   1.000
_cell.length_b   1.000
_cell.length_c   1.000
_cell.angle_alpha   90.00
_cell.angle_beta   90.00
_cell.angle_gamma   90.00
#
_symmetry.space_group_name_H-M   'P 1'
#
loop_
_entity.id
_entity.type
_entity.pdbx_description
1 polymer ?
#
loop_
_entity_poly.entity_id
_entity_poly.type
_entity_poly.pdbx_seq_one_letter_code
_entity_poly.pdbx_strand_id
1 'polypeptide(L)'
;RPSLVIQTNNIGTNLSQTIVAMITSNLARAGHPSRVLVDIGTTEGQQTGLKTNSVIMTDNIVTVLDLEIDRAIGVWSDTISVDAALRYTLGL
;
A
#
# COMPACT_ATOMS: atom_id res chain seq x y z
N ARG A 1 8.58 8.06 4.48
CA ARG A 1 7.09 8.03 4.38
C ARG A 1 6.68 6.57 4.24
N PRO A 2 5.57 6.12 4.84
CA PRO A 2 5.11 4.74 4.69
C PRO A 2 4.64 4.47 3.25
N SER A 3 4.76 3.23 2.82
CA SER A 3 4.26 2.70 1.55
C SER A 3 3.80 1.25 1.78
N LEU A 4 2.85 0.79 0.97
CA LEU A 4 2.39 -0.60 0.98
C LEU A 4 3.16 -1.39 -0.07
N VAL A 5 3.79 -2.51 0.30
CA VAL A 5 4.32 -3.47 -0.67
C VAL A 5 3.16 -4.16 -1.37
N ILE A 6 3.13 -4.09 -2.70
CA ILE A 6 2.07 -4.69 -3.54
C ILE A 6 2.59 -5.77 -4.50
N GLN A 7 3.91 -5.98 -4.52
CA GLN A 7 4.51 -7.09 -5.27
C GLN A 7 4.17 -8.42 -4.60
N THR A 8 3.83 -9.43 -5.41
CA THR A 8 3.63 -10.79 -4.88
C THR A 8 4.92 -11.31 -4.25
N ASN A 9 4.78 -12.07 -3.16
CA ASN A 9 5.92 -12.71 -2.52
C ASN A 9 6.55 -13.76 -3.45
N ASN A 10 7.88 -13.92 -3.35
CA ASN A 10 8.63 -14.97 -4.05
C ASN A 10 8.42 -15.01 -5.57
N ILE A 11 8.19 -13.86 -6.22
CA ILE A 11 8.05 -13.77 -7.69
C ILE A 11 9.31 -14.23 -8.45
N GLY A 12 10.47 -14.28 -7.79
CA GLY A 12 11.71 -14.82 -8.36
C GLY A 12 12.33 -13.96 -9.44
N THR A 13 12.17 -12.62 -9.37
CA THR A 13 12.71 -11.68 -10.37
C THR A 13 14.24 -11.60 -10.38
N ASN A 14 14.91 -11.98 -9.29
CA ASN A 14 16.35 -11.78 -9.05
C ASN A 14 16.79 -10.31 -9.10
N LEU A 15 15.85 -9.37 -8.92
CA LEU A 15 16.13 -7.94 -8.87
C LEU A 15 16.01 -7.47 -7.41
N SER A 16 16.97 -6.68 -6.93
CA SER A 16 16.97 -6.09 -5.58
C SER A 16 16.06 -4.86 -5.49
N GLN A 17 14.79 -5.07 -5.81
CA GLN A 17 13.75 -4.03 -5.84
C GLN A 17 12.36 -4.63 -5.57
N THR A 18 11.45 -3.77 -5.13
CA THR A 18 10.05 -4.16 -4.89
C THR A 18 9.08 -3.08 -5.36
N ILE A 19 7.86 -3.49 -5.71
CA ILE A 19 6.80 -2.58 -6.13
C ILE A 19 5.98 -2.17 -4.89
N VAL A 20 5.85 -0.85 -4.70
CA VAL A 20 5.10 -0.26 -3.59
C VAL A 20 4.05 0.73 -4.07
N ALA A 21 2.95 0.84 -3.32
CA ALA A 21 1.96 1.90 -3.44
C ALA A 21 2.16 2.95 -2.32
N MET A 22 2.05 4.24 -2.66
CA MET A 22 2.20 5.32 -1.69
C MET A 22 1.10 5.28 -0.61
N ILE A 23 1.46 5.63 0.64
CA ILE A 23 0.49 5.91 1.71
C ILE A 23 0.58 7.39 2.10
N THR A 24 -0.58 8.04 2.26
CA THR A 24 -0.68 9.44 2.70
C THR A 24 -1.66 9.62 3.85
N SER A 25 -1.37 10.50 4.81
CA SER A 25 -2.32 10.91 5.85
C SER A 25 -3.30 12.01 5.40
N ASN A 26 -3.18 12.48 4.16
CA ASN A 26 -4.12 13.46 3.60
C ASN A 26 -5.44 12.77 3.21
N LEU A 27 -6.39 12.76 4.13
CA LEU A 27 -7.70 12.12 3.95
C LEU A 27 -8.56 12.76 2.85
N ALA A 28 -8.25 13.97 2.38
CA ALA A 28 -8.91 14.55 1.20
C ALA A 28 -8.65 13.74 -0.09
N ARG A 29 -7.70 12.80 -0.07
CA ARG A 29 -7.46 11.87 -1.16
C ARG A 29 -8.38 10.64 -1.14
N ALA A 30 -9.13 10.40 -0.07
CA ALA A 30 -10.03 9.24 0.02
C ALA A 30 -11.21 9.31 -0.96
N GLY A 31 -11.95 8.20 -1.11
CA GLY A 31 -13.19 8.13 -1.90
C GLY A 31 -13.01 7.92 -3.41
N HIS A 32 -11.77 7.76 -3.89
CA HIS A 32 -11.50 7.40 -5.28
C HIS A 32 -11.38 5.87 -5.42
N PRO A 33 -11.88 5.24 -6.51
CA PRO A 33 -11.85 3.77 -6.66
C PRO A 33 -10.45 3.15 -6.67
N SER A 34 -9.41 3.91 -7.03
CA SER A 34 -8.00 3.49 -6.95
C SER A 34 -7.35 3.72 -5.58
N ARG A 35 -8.15 3.93 -4.52
CA ARG A 35 -7.64 4.33 -3.21
C ARG A 35 -8.38 3.64 -2.09
N VAL A 36 -7.61 3.13 -1.14
CA VAL A 36 -8.13 2.39 0.01
C VAL A 36 -7.95 3.25 1.25
N LEU A 37 -9.04 3.49 1.97
CA LEU A 37 -9.00 4.15 3.27
C LEU A 37 -8.42 3.18 4.30
N VAL A 38 -7.43 3.66 5.05
CA VAL A 38 -6.89 2.97 6.22
C VAL A 38 -7.42 3.66 7.46
N ASP A 39 -8.39 3.03 8.11
CA ASP A 39 -8.89 3.45 9.42
C ASP A 39 -8.16 2.68 10.53
N ILE A 40 -7.32 3.37 11.30
CA ILE A 40 -6.52 2.75 12.37
C ILE A 40 -7.37 2.28 13.56
N GLY A 41 -8.67 2.60 13.59
CA GLY A 41 -9.62 2.05 14.55
C GLY A 41 -10.05 0.60 14.26
N THR A 42 -9.85 0.14 13.02
CA THR A 42 -10.21 -1.23 12.57
C THR A 42 -9.14 -2.26 12.95
N THR A 43 -9.49 -3.55 12.95
CA THR A 43 -8.54 -4.63 13.23
C THR A 43 -7.39 -4.63 12.22
N GLU A 44 -7.68 -4.41 10.95
CA GLU A 44 -6.72 -4.32 9.86
C GLU A 44 -5.82 -3.09 10.03
N GLY A 45 -6.42 -1.94 10.36
CA GLY A 45 -5.72 -0.67 10.57
C GLY A 45 -4.73 -0.73 11.74
N GLN A 46 -5.08 -1.38 12.84
CA GLN A 46 -4.21 -1.55 14.01
C GLN A 46 -2.94 -2.35 13.71
N GLN A 47 -2.97 -3.22 12.71
CA GLN A 47 -1.82 -4.04 12.30
C GLN A 47 -0.80 -3.28 11.43
N THR A 48 -1.15 -2.10 10.93
CA THR A 48 -0.33 -1.36 9.95
C THR A 48 0.88 -0.66 10.55
N GLY A 49 0.88 -0.38 11.85
CA GLY A 49 1.87 0.49 12.49
C GLY A 49 1.78 1.98 12.08
N LEU A 50 0.74 2.37 11.34
CA LEU A 50 0.46 3.77 11.03
C LEU A 50 -0.05 4.50 12.28
N LYS A 51 0.33 5.78 12.42
CA LYS A 51 -0.02 6.60 13.60
C LYS A 51 -1.36 7.33 13.46
N THR A 52 -1.87 7.45 12.24
CA THR A 52 -3.07 8.22 11.88
C THR A 52 -3.80 7.54 10.75
N ASN A 53 -5.10 7.79 10.64
CA ASN A 53 -5.87 7.42 9.45
C ASN A 53 -5.16 7.92 8.19
N SER A 54 -5.14 7.06 7.18
CA SER A 54 -4.34 7.26 5.98
C SER A 54 -5.07 6.71 4.76
N VAL A 55 -4.48 6.90 3.58
CA VAL A 55 -5.01 6.41 2.30
C VAL A 55 -3.87 5.71 1.56
N ILE A 56 -4.10 4.46 1.16
CA ILE A 56 -3.24 3.74 0.20
C ILE A 56 -3.63 4.20 -1.20
N MET A 57 -2.67 4.69 -1.98
CA MET A 57 -2.87 5.23 -3.32
C MET A 57 -2.37 4.23 -4.36
N THR A 58 -3.23 3.33 -4.83
CA THR A 58 -2.84 2.36 -5.87
C THR A 58 -2.67 3.03 -7.23
N ASP A 59 -3.16 4.26 -7.42
CA ASP A 59 -2.84 5.15 -8.56
C ASP A 59 -1.43 5.75 -8.52
N ASN A 60 -0.66 5.47 -7.45
CA ASN A 60 0.72 5.92 -7.30
C ASN A 60 1.60 4.73 -6.90
N ILE A 61 1.99 3.95 -7.92
CA ILE A 61 2.86 2.78 -7.79
C ILE A 61 4.26 3.10 -8.29
N VAL A 62 5.26 2.58 -7.59
CA VAL A 62 6.67 2.77 -7.95
C VAL A 62 7.46 1.52 -7.58
N THR A 63 8.43 1.19 -8.42
CA THR A 63 9.47 0.21 -8.10
C THR A 63 10.60 0.93 -7.38
N VAL A 64 10.93 0.48 -6.17
CA VAL A 64 12.00 1.05 -5.33
C VAL A 64 13.07 0.01 -5.07
N LEU A 65 14.31 0.46 -4.90
CA LEU A 65 15.40 -0.45 -4.52
C LEU A 65 15.21 -0.90 -3.07
N ASP A 66 15.62 -2.14 -2.76
CA ASP A 66 15.51 -2.67 -1.38
C ASP A 66 16.29 -1.81 -0.38
N LEU A 67 17.39 -1.19 -0.83
CA LEU A 67 18.23 -0.27 -0.05
C LEU A 67 17.52 1.05 0.31
N GLU A 68 16.43 1.42 -0.38
CA GLU A 68 15.62 2.60 -0.06
C GLU A 68 14.57 2.31 1.03
N ILE A 69 14.43 1.04 1.42
CA ILE A 69 13.49 0.59 2.45
C ILE A 69 14.20 0.55 3.79
N ASP A 70 13.83 1.47 4.68
CA ASP A 70 14.36 1.52 6.05
C ASP A 70 13.96 0.29 6.87
N ARG A 71 12.65 0.01 6.96
CA ARG A 71 12.10 -1.14 7.69
C ARG A 71 10.61 -1.38 7.41
N ALA A 72 10.16 -2.58 7.72
CA ALA A 72 8.73 -2.86 7.87
C ALA A 72 8.19 -2.21 9.16
N ILE A 73 7.00 -1.60 9.08
CA ILE A 73 6.32 -0.97 10.23
C ILE A 73 5.06 -1.73 10.67
N GLY A 74 4.53 -2.62 9.82
CA GLY A 74 3.32 -3.39 10.06
C GLY A 74 2.84 -4.10 8.80
N VAL A 75 1.61 -4.60 8.84
CA VAL A 75 0.98 -5.37 7.77
C VAL A 75 -0.43 -4.83 7.49
N TRP A 76 -0.86 -4.89 6.23
CA TRP A 76 -2.24 -4.64 5.83
C TRP A 76 -2.84 -5.96 5.34
N SER A 77 -3.90 -6.43 6.00
CA SER A 77 -4.49 -7.77 5.77
C SER A 77 -5.68 -7.76 4.81
N ASP A 78 -6.32 -6.62 4.57
CA ASP A 78 -7.37 -6.48 3.56
C ASP A 78 -6.79 -6.37 2.15
N THR A 79 -6.40 -7.52 1.62
CA THR A 79 -5.89 -7.68 0.26
C THR A 79 -6.96 -7.51 -0.82
N ILE A 80 -8.24 -7.71 -0.47
CA ILE A 80 -9.36 -7.66 -1.42
C ILE A 80 -9.59 -6.22 -1.89
N SER A 81 -9.61 -5.25 -0.97
CA SER A 81 -9.77 -3.84 -1.34
C SER A 81 -8.59 -3.32 -2.16
N VAL A 82 -7.37 -3.77 -1.84
CA VAL A 82 -6.15 -3.39 -2.56
C VAL A 82 -6.14 -3.98 -3.97
N ASP A 83 -6.52 -5.25 -4.15
CA ASP A 83 -6.64 -5.87 -5.49
C ASP A 83 -7.68 -5.14 -6.34
N ALA A 84 -8.86 -4.83 -5.79
CA ALA A 84 -9.89 -4.08 -6.49
C ALA A 84 -9.41 -2.68 -6.93
N ALA A 85 -8.70 -1.97 -6.05
CA ALA A 85 -8.13 -0.66 -6.35
C ALA A 85 -7.02 -0.73 -7.40
N LEU A 86 -6.16 -1.77 -7.35
CA LEU A 86 -5.12 -2.03 -8.36
C LEU A 86 -5.72 -2.34 -9.72
N ARG A 87 -6.75 -3.18 -9.78
CA ARG A 87 -7.49 -3.48 -11.01
C ARG A 87 -8.08 -2.22 -11.64
N TYR A 88 -8.75 -1.40 -10.83
CA TYR A 88 -9.25 -0.10 -11.30
C TYR A 88 -8.12 0.79 -11.84
N THR A 89 -6.98 0.84 -11.14
CA THR A 89 -5.81 1.63 -11.57
C THR A 89 -5.28 1.17 -12.92
N LEU A 90 -5.20 -0.15 -13.12
CA LEU A 90 -4.56 -0.76 -14.28
C LEU A 90 -5.54 -1.07 -15.43
N GLY A 91 -6.84 -0.82 -15.26
CA GLY A 91 -7.87 -1.14 -16.23
C GLY A 91 -8.11 -2.64 -16.41
N LEU A 92 -8.04 -3.41 -15.31
CA LEU A 92 -8.15 -4.89 -15.24
C LEU A 92 -9.39 -5.38 -14.49
#